data_AF-A4XBT0-F1
#
_entry.id   AF-A4XBT0-F1
#
_cell.length_a   1.000
_cell.length_b   1.000
_cell.length_c   1.000
_cell.angle_alpha   90.00
_cell.angle_beta   90.00
_cell.angle_gamma   90.00
#
_symmetry.space_group_name_H-M   'P 1'
#
loop_
_entity.id
_entity.type
_entity.pdbx_description
1 polymer ?
#
loop_
_entity_poly.entity_id
_entity_poly.type
_entity_poly.pdbx_seq_one_letter_code
_entity_poly.pdbx_strand_id
1 'polypeptide(L)'
;MTTIQACAKCRTVLLPGQQGCLRCGLPAAEQTQECSTCHRPTGVDVRFCPACGQRLGQLSPMPAGEAATAPPPGTDPAAPLPPPTAFAEVRNPNRWLYRLTGVGLAVLLAGIAGLYAVQSVFYTPERVVAEYFSALSERDFAAARSLLEEPSGDGPNDPGKLPLIPLNESYQPPASAEVTSIEVPNEIQLVGAPAGADRADWRLAGVTYRVGDRTYREVLYLHRQKRKELGVLDGWLIYGGVNELTVSAWQNSPSVLINGQVVPVREGYATARVFPGLHEVRVADDPLLRAELVFAEVGLLRPREARLRPTVRDSARSAVESQVKAYLDNCAESTDPSPEDCPFSWTAVDSSQPVQWAIETYPELEFDIYEGQVSVTGWTGRVNVAWAGYGGVEMDYDIGFSVTGWASLIDGQVTFDYDPY
;
A
#
# COMPACT_ATOMS: atom_id res chain seq x y z
N MET A 1 40.32 -30.77 5.37
CA MET A 1 39.87 -29.38 5.58
C MET A 1 39.28 -28.91 4.26
N THR A 2 37.96 -28.84 4.17
CA THR A 2 37.24 -28.43 2.96
C THR A 2 37.20 -26.91 2.90
N THR A 3 37.94 -26.32 1.97
CA THR A 3 37.98 -24.86 1.77
C THR A 3 36.65 -24.42 1.16
N ILE A 4 35.79 -23.78 1.96
CA ILE A 4 34.51 -23.24 1.49
C ILE A 4 34.80 -21.91 0.79
N GLN A 5 34.59 -21.84 -0.53
CA GLN A 5 34.74 -20.60 -1.29
C GLN A 5 33.43 -19.80 -1.24
N ALA A 6 33.53 -18.49 -0.99
CA ALA A 6 32.40 -17.57 -0.98
C ALA A 6 32.63 -16.45 -2.01
N CYS A 7 31.55 -15.97 -2.63
CA CYS A 7 31.61 -14.90 -3.62
C CYS A 7 32.10 -13.58 -2.99
N ALA A 8 33.13 -12.96 -3.58
CA ALA A 8 33.73 -11.72 -3.06
C ALA A 8 32.75 -10.52 -3.01
N LYS A 9 31.70 -10.51 -3.84
CA LYS A 9 30.74 -9.40 -3.92
C LYS A 9 29.52 -9.58 -3.01
N CYS A 10 28.94 -10.77 -2.96
CA CYS A 10 27.68 -11.02 -2.24
C CYS A 10 27.78 -12.09 -1.13
N ARG A 11 29.00 -12.60 -0.87
CA ARG A 11 29.33 -13.58 0.18
C ARG A 11 28.52 -14.88 0.17
N THR A 12 27.83 -15.18 -0.93
CA THR A 12 27.11 -16.45 -1.11
C THR A 12 28.13 -17.58 -1.25
N VAL A 13 27.90 -18.68 -0.54
CA VAL A 13 28.75 -19.89 -0.60
C VAL A 13 28.68 -20.49 -1.99
N LEU A 14 29.83 -20.67 -2.63
CA LEU A 14 29.94 -21.25 -3.97
C LEU A 14 30.07 -22.77 -3.85
N LEU A 15 29.34 -23.48 -4.69
CA LEU A 15 29.43 -24.94 -4.78
C LEU A 15 30.73 -25.33 -5.50
N PRO A 16 31.40 -26.44 -5.10
CA PRO A 16 32.62 -26.89 -5.76
C PRO A 16 32.39 -27.11 -7.27
N GLY A 17 33.16 -26.43 -8.12
CA GLY A 17 33.07 -26.52 -9.59
C GLY A 17 32.18 -25.48 -10.28
N GLN A 18 31.56 -24.54 -9.55
CA GLN A 18 30.83 -23.43 -10.17
C GLN A 18 31.76 -22.40 -10.83
N GLN A 19 31.52 -22.11 -12.12
CA GLN A 19 32.29 -21.12 -12.88
C GLN A 19 31.86 -19.66 -12.64
N GLY A 20 30.85 -19.42 -11.79
CA GLY A 20 30.38 -18.08 -11.43
C GLY A 20 29.30 -18.09 -10.35
N CYS A 21 29.07 -16.93 -9.74
CA CYS A 21 28.05 -16.76 -8.71
C CYS A 21 26.66 -16.61 -9.34
N LEU A 22 25.79 -17.61 -9.15
CA LEU A 22 24.41 -17.62 -9.68
C LEU A 22 23.54 -16.45 -9.22
N ARG A 23 23.91 -15.78 -8.11
CA ARG A 23 23.11 -14.68 -7.54
C ARG A 23 23.47 -13.31 -8.13
N CYS A 24 24.71 -13.11 -8.56
CA CYS A 24 25.17 -11.80 -9.03
C CYS A 24 25.92 -11.83 -10.37
N GLY A 25 26.04 -13.01 -11.00
CA GLY A 25 26.60 -13.20 -12.34
C GLY A 25 28.12 -13.06 -12.44
N LEU A 26 28.85 -12.88 -11.34
CA LEU A 26 30.32 -12.73 -11.39
C LEU A 26 31.02 -14.08 -11.64
N PRO A 27 31.96 -14.16 -12.60
CA PRO A 27 32.73 -15.38 -12.84
C PRO A 27 33.65 -15.72 -11.65
N ALA A 28 33.88 -17.00 -11.44
CA ALA A 28 34.63 -17.51 -10.29
C ALA A 28 36.15 -17.26 -10.44
N ALA A 29 36.69 -16.48 -9.50
CA ALA A 29 38.09 -16.33 -9.12
C ALA A 29 39.08 -15.81 -10.20
N GLU A 30 39.24 -14.48 -10.27
CA GLU A 30 40.57 -13.91 -10.55
C GLU A 30 41.50 -14.28 -9.39
N GLN A 31 42.70 -14.77 -9.70
CA GLN A 31 43.71 -15.08 -8.68
C GLN A 31 44.06 -13.79 -7.91
N THR A 32 43.93 -13.83 -6.59
CA THR A 32 44.28 -12.70 -5.72
C THR A 32 45.49 -13.03 -4.85
N GLN A 33 46.41 -12.08 -4.72
CA GLN A 33 47.52 -12.08 -3.76
C GLN A 33 47.22 -11.09 -2.62
N GLU A 34 47.69 -11.37 -1.41
CA GLU A 34 47.59 -10.41 -0.31
C GLU A 34 48.71 -9.38 -0.38
N CYS A 35 48.35 -8.10 -0.26
CA CYS A 35 49.32 -7.01 -0.17
C CYS A 35 50.08 -7.10 1.15
N SER A 36 51.41 -7.15 1.10
CA SER A 36 52.26 -7.31 2.31
C SER A 36 52.22 -6.12 3.28
N THR A 37 51.72 -4.96 2.85
CA THR A 37 51.62 -3.77 3.72
C THR A 37 50.26 -3.64 4.39
N CYS A 38 49.16 -3.94 3.70
CA CYS A 38 47.81 -3.70 4.21
C CYS A 38 46.95 -4.96 4.36
N HIS A 39 47.50 -6.13 4.02
CA HIS A 39 46.86 -7.44 4.08
C HIS A 39 45.51 -7.53 3.34
N ARG A 40 45.27 -6.63 2.38
CA ARG A 40 44.07 -6.69 1.55
C ARG A 40 44.29 -7.57 0.31
N PRO A 41 43.28 -8.38 -0.07
CA PRO A 41 43.35 -9.18 -1.28
C PRO A 41 43.38 -8.25 -2.50
N THR A 42 44.36 -8.46 -3.37
CA THR A 42 44.62 -7.66 -4.56
C THR A 42 44.83 -8.59 -5.76
N GLY A 43 44.39 -8.24 -6.96
CA GLY A 43 44.62 -9.08 -8.15
C GLY A 43 46.11 -9.34 -8.40
N VAL A 44 46.47 -10.53 -8.90
CA VAL A 44 47.87 -10.86 -9.19
C VAL A 44 48.49 -10.04 -10.32
N ASP A 45 47.67 -9.51 -11.23
CA ASP A 45 48.13 -8.75 -12.40
C ASP A 45 48.27 -7.23 -12.17
N VAL A 46 47.97 -6.74 -10.96
CA VAL A 46 48.14 -5.31 -10.66
C VAL A 46 49.54 -4.98 -10.15
N ARG A 47 50.17 -4.01 -10.80
CA ARG A 47 51.52 -3.53 -10.42
C ARG A 47 51.53 -2.72 -9.12
N PHE A 48 50.38 -2.20 -8.72
CA PHE A 48 50.23 -1.36 -7.53
C PHE A 48 48.96 -1.76 -6.77
N CYS A 49 49.03 -1.78 -5.44
CA CYS A 49 47.88 -2.01 -4.59
C CYS A 49 46.94 -0.79 -4.65
N PRO A 50 45.67 -0.94 -5.05
CA PRO A 50 44.72 0.16 -5.16
C PRO A 50 44.29 0.74 -3.81
N ALA A 51 44.52 0.02 -2.70
CA ALA A 51 44.15 0.47 -1.37
C ALA A 51 45.23 1.34 -0.70
N CYS A 52 46.51 1.11 -0.99
CA CYS A 52 47.62 1.78 -0.31
C CYS A 52 48.75 2.28 -1.23
N GLY A 53 48.67 2.00 -2.54
CA GLY A 53 49.65 2.43 -3.54
C GLY A 53 50.96 1.63 -3.59
N GLN A 54 51.12 0.59 -2.75
CA GLN A 54 52.36 -0.21 -2.72
C GLN A 54 52.57 -0.96 -4.04
N ARG A 55 53.78 -0.91 -4.60
CA ARG A 55 54.15 -1.70 -5.78
C ARG A 55 54.25 -3.19 -5.42
N LEU A 56 53.56 -4.05 -6.16
CA LEU A 56 53.55 -5.50 -5.97
C LEU A 56 54.30 -6.15 -7.15
N GLY A 57 55.50 -6.68 -6.88
CA GLY A 57 56.34 -7.38 -7.87
C GLY A 57 57.83 -7.05 -7.79
N GLN A 58 58.59 -7.93 -7.12
CA GLN A 58 60.03 -8.14 -7.37
C GLN A 58 60.36 -9.61 -7.08
N LEU A 59 60.71 -10.37 -8.12
CA LEU A 59 61.50 -11.59 -8.02
C LEU A 59 62.88 -11.25 -8.60
N SER A 60 63.91 -11.29 -7.75
CA SER A 60 65.35 -11.04 -8.02
C SER A 60 66.01 -12.21 -8.82
N PRO A 61 67.33 -12.22 -9.16
CA PRO A 61 68.39 -11.18 -9.19
C PRO A 61 69.19 -11.07 -10.54
N MET A 62 70.01 -10.01 -10.67
CA MET A 62 71.28 -9.72 -11.43
C MET A 62 71.86 -10.69 -12.51
N PRO A 63 72.75 -10.25 -13.47
CA PRO A 63 73.83 -9.28 -13.24
C PRO A 63 74.22 -8.26 -14.35
N ALA A 64 74.98 -7.28 -13.87
CA ALA A 64 76.03 -6.44 -14.45
C ALA A 64 76.14 -6.27 -15.98
N GLY A 65 76.15 -5.01 -16.40
CA GLY A 65 76.67 -4.54 -17.69
C GLY A 65 77.30 -3.15 -17.51
N GLU A 66 78.60 -3.11 -17.75
CA GLU A 66 79.57 -2.04 -17.57
C GLU A 66 79.26 -0.65 -18.14
N ALA A 67 79.96 0.34 -17.58
CA ALA A 67 80.10 1.70 -18.07
C ALA A 67 80.84 1.78 -19.41
N ALA A 68 80.54 2.80 -20.23
CA ALA A 68 81.40 3.24 -21.33
C ALA A 68 81.26 4.75 -21.61
N THR A 69 82.14 5.50 -20.95
CA THR A 69 83.13 6.45 -21.52
C THR A 69 82.86 7.13 -22.87
N ALA A 70 83.04 8.46 -22.88
CA ALA A 70 83.25 9.28 -24.08
C ALA A 70 84.67 9.11 -24.68
N PRO A 71 84.84 9.38 -25.99
CA PRO A 71 86.07 10.04 -26.46
C PRO A 71 85.84 11.14 -27.54
N PRO A 72 86.88 11.93 -27.90
CA PRO A 72 86.79 13.36 -28.24
C PRO A 72 87.24 13.67 -29.70
N PRO A 73 87.95 14.79 -30.00
CA PRO A 73 87.45 16.06 -30.50
C PRO A 73 87.87 16.34 -31.97
N GLY A 74 87.21 17.31 -32.63
CA GLY A 74 87.58 17.74 -33.99
C GLY A 74 87.39 19.24 -34.20
N THR A 75 88.49 19.98 -34.02
CA THR A 75 88.96 21.16 -34.78
C THR A 75 87.95 22.13 -35.42
N ASP A 76 87.91 23.35 -34.87
CA ASP A 76 87.61 24.65 -35.52
C ASP A 76 88.61 24.96 -36.68
N PRO A 77 88.38 25.95 -37.61
CA PRO A 77 87.66 27.21 -37.37
C PRO A 77 86.82 27.82 -38.54
N ALA A 78 86.06 28.86 -38.15
CA ALA A 78 85.75 30.09 -38.90
C ALA A 78 84.59 30.11 -39.93
N ALA A 79 83.43 30.61 -39.46
CA ALA A 79 82.69 31.70 -40.14
C ALA A 79 81.70 32.35 -39.14
N PRO A 80 81.65 33.69 -38.99
CA PRO A 80 80.61 34.33 -38.20
C PRO A 80 79.33 34.47 -39.03
N LEU A 81 78.24 33.82 -38.59
CA LEU A 81 76.90 34.02 -39.12
C LEU A 81 76.00 34.69 -38.06
N PRO A 82 75.03 35.52 -38.48
CA PRO A 82 74.39 36.54 -37.65
C PRO A 82 73.45 35.95 -36.57
N PRO A 83 73.09 36.72 -35.52
CA PRO A 83 72.26 36.21 -34.44
C PRO A 83 70.88 35.76 -34.97
N PRO A 84 70.32 34.65 -34.46
CA PRO A 84 68.94 34.29 -34.74
C PRO A 84 68.01 35.33 -34.10
N THR A 85 67.15 35.93 -34.93
CA THR A 85 66.03 36.74 -34.49
C THR A 85 65.06 35.89 -33.67
N ALA A 86 65.17 35.98 -32.35
CA ALA A 86 64.16 35.52 -31.43
C ALA A 86 62.95 36.47 -31.52
N PHE A 87 61.89 36.04 -32.20
CA PHE A 87 60.55 36.61 -32.02
C PHE A 87 59.49 35.51 -32.09
N ALA A 88 59.36 34.76 -31.01
CA ALA A 88 58.04 34.39 -30.51
C ALA A 88 57.85 35.23 -29.25
N GLU A 89 57.35 36.46 -29.42
CA GLU A 89 56.78 37.18 -28.27
C GLU A 89 55.67 36.31 -27.71
N VAL A 90 55.86 35.77 -26.51
CA VAL A 90 54.76 35.31 -25.68
C VAL A 90 53.93 36.55 -25.40
N ARG A 91 52.87 36.73 -26.20
CA ARG A 91 51.94 37.84 -26.10
C ARG A 91 51.39 37.82 -24.68
N ASN A 92 51.86 38.76 -23.85
CA ASN A 92 51.49 38.84 -22.46
C ASN A 92 49.96 39.01 -22.39
N PRO A 93 49.21 38.06 -21.80
CA PRO A 93 47.76 38.11 -21.85
C PRO A 93 47.27 39.43 -21.26
N ASN A 94 46.51 40.20 -22.06
CA ASN A 94 46.02 41.52 -21.67
C ASN A 94 45.32 41.43 -20.31
N ARG A 95 45.78 42.25 -19.34
CA ARG A 95 45.17 42.34 -17.99
C ARG A 95 43.65 42.56 -18.03
N TRP A 96 43.13 43.16 -19.10
CA TRP A 96 41.70 43.31 -19.35
C TRP A 96 40.98 41.98 -19.60
N LEU A 97 41.61 41.02 -20.29
CA LEU A 97 41.06 39.69 -20.53
C LEU A 97 40.93 38.90 -19.22
N TYR A 98 41.91 39.01 -18.30
CA TYR A 98 41.81 38.44 -16.95
C TYR A 98 40.73 39.09 -16.08
N ARG A 99 40.51 40.40 -16.23
CA ARG A 99 39.43 41.09 -15.53
C ARG A 99 38.07 40.66 -16.06
N LEU A 100 37.91 40.48 -17.37
CA LEU A 100 36.66 40.01 -17.96
C LEU A 100 36.36 38.55 -17.60
N THR A 101 37.34 37.66 -17.61
CA THR A 101 37.15 36.28 -17.13
C THR A 101 36.90 36.22 -15.62
N GLY A 102 37.57 37.07 -14.83
CA GLY A 102 37.32 37.19 -13.40
C GLY A 102 35.91 37.68 -13.07
N VAL A 103 35.40 38.70 -13.79
CA VAL A 103 34.03 39.18 -13.65
C VAL A 103 33.02 38.14 -14.13
N GLY A 104 33.27 37.49 -15.27
CA GLY A 104 32.42 36.41 -15.77
C GLY A 104 32.31 35.23 -14.79
N LEU A 105 33.43 34.83 -14.19
CA LEU A 105 33.46 33.79 -13.16
C LEU A 105 32.75 34.24 -11.88
N ALA A 106 32.92 35.48 -11.45
CA ALA A 106 32.22 36.02 -10.27
C ALA A 106 30.70 36.07 -10.46
N VAL A 107 30.22 36.48 -11.64
CA VAL A 107 28.78 36.47 -11.98
C VAL A 107 28.25 35.05 -12.05
N LEU A 108 29.01 34.11 -12.65
CA LEU A 108 28.64 32.70 -12.69
C LEU A 108 28.53 32.10 -11.27
N LEU A 109 29.53 32.32 -10.42
CA LEU A 109 29.54 31.83 -9.04
C LEU A 109 28.43 32.46 -8.19
N ALA A 110 28.15 33.76 -8.36
CA ALA A 110 27.03 34.41 -7.71
C ALA A 110 25.68 33.85 -8.19
N GLY A 111 25.55 33.55 -9.49
CA GLY A 111 24.38 32.88 -10.05
C GLY A 111 24.18 31.47 -9.50
N ILE A 112 25.24 30.67 -9.42
CA ILE A 112 25.22 29.31 -8.83
C ILE A 112 24.89 29.38 -7.33
N ALA A 113 25.51 30.31 -6.59
CA ALA A 113 25.25 30.49 -5.17
C ALA A 113 23.82 30.99 -4.91
N GLY A 114 23.32 31.90 -5.73
CA GLY A 114 21.92 32.36 -5.69
C GLY A 114 20.94 31.23 -6.00
N LEU A 115 21.25 30.41 -7.01
CA LEU A 115 20.44 29.24 -7.36
C LEU A 115 20.47 28.16 -6.28
N TYR A 116 21.62 27.90 -5.67
CA TYR A 116 21.75 27.01 -4.51
C TYR A 116 20.99 27.56 -3.30
N ALA A 117 21.06 28.87 -3.04
CA ALA A 117 20.30 29.52 -1.98
C ALA A 117 18.79 29.38 -2.22
N VAL A 118 18.32 29.63 -3.45
CA VAL A 118 16.91 29.42 -3.84
C VAL A 118 16.52 27.94 -3.66
N GLN A 119 17.35 26.99 -4.07
CA GLN A 119 17.10 25.56 -3.87
C GLN A 119 16.99 25.20 -2.38
N SER A 120 17.88 25.74 -1.54
CA SER A 120 17.91 25.47 -0.09
C SER A 120 16.77 26.13 0.70
N VAL A 121 16.19 27.21 0.19
CA VAL A 121 15.11 27.95 0.86
C VAL A 121 13.73 27.52 0.38
N PHE A 122 13.59 27.17 -0.91
CA PHE A 122 12.29 26.86 -1.51
C PHE A 122 12.01 25.35 -1.63
N TYR A 123 13.03 24.48 -1.63
CA TYR A 123 12.86 23.03 -1.83
C TYR A 123 13.35 22.22 -0.62
N THR A 124 12.79 22.52 0.55
CA THR A 124 13.10 21.84 1.80
C THR A 124 12.19 20.63 2.05
N PRO A 125 12.68 19.59 2.76
CA PRO A 125 11.86 18.44 3.13
C PRO A 125 10.68 18.82 4.06
N GLU A 126 10.82 19.85 4.88
CA GLU A 126 9.75 20.36 5.74
C GLU A 126 8.59 20.93 4.91
N ARG A 127 8.92 21.59 3.80
CA ARG A 127 7.91 22.24 2.94
C ARG A 127 7.01 21.23 2.26
N VAL A 128 7.54 20.11 1.74
CA VAL A 128 6.69 19.08 1.12
C VAL A 128 5.70 18.49 2.14
N VAL A 129 6.12 18.31 3.39
CA VAL A 129 5.23 17.82 4.45
C VAL A 129 4.17 18.87 4.80
N ALA A 130 4.54 20.14 4.89
CA ALA A 130 3.60 21.23 5.13
C ALA A 130 2.58 21.37 3.98
N GLU A 131 3.03 21.34 2.73
CA GLU A 131 2.17 21.36 1.53
C GLU A 131 1.23 20.16 1.49
N TYR A 132 1.71 18.98 1.90
CA TYR A 132 0.90 17.77 2.00
C TYR A 132 -0.25 17.92 3.01
N PHE A 133 0.04 18.33 4.25
CA PHE A 133 -1.01 18.53 5.25
C PHE A 133 -1.91 19.72 4.93
N SER A 134 -1.41 20.76 4.23
CA SER A 134 -2.24 21.85 3.70
C SER A 134 -3.24 21.33 2.67
N ALA A 135 -2.77 20.53 1.70
CA ALA A 135 -3.62 19.93 0.67
C ALA A 135 -4.69 19.01 1.29
N LEU A 136 -4.34 18.24 2.33
CA LEU A 136 -5.35 17.48 3.09
C LEU A 136 -6.37 18.39 3.75
N SER A 137 -5.93 19.46 4.41
CA SER A 137 -6.81 20.42 5.10
C SER A 137 -7.78 21.13 4.14
N GLU A 138 -7.31 21.43 2.93
CA GLU A 138 -8.07 22.03 1.84
C GLU A 138 -8.91 21.01 1.07
N ARG A 139 -8.75 19.71 1.39
CA ARG A 139 -9.35 18.58 0.68
C ARG A 139 -8.99 18.53 -0.81
N ASP A 140 -7.83 19.07 -1.18
CA ASP A 140 -7.32 19.03 -2.55
C ASP A 140 -6.65 17.67 -2.80
N PHE A 141 -7.46 16.73 -3.30
CA PHE A 141 -7.00 15.39 -3.65
C PHE A 141 -5.87 15.40 -4.69
N ALA A 142 -5.96 16.27 -5.70
CA ALA A 142 -4.98 16.30 -6.78
C ALA A 142 -3.63 16.82 -6.29
N ALA A 143 -3.64 17.89 -5.49
CA ALA A 143 -2.45 18.43 -4.84
C ALA A 143 -1.83 17.41 -3.88
N ALA A 144 -2.63 16.83 -2.97
CA ALA A 144 -2.13 15.84 -2.01
C ALA A 144 -1.50 14.62 -2.70
N ARG A 145 -2.16 14.09 -3.74
CA ARG A 145 -1.65 12.97 -4.54
C ARG A 145 -0.38 13.32 -5.31
N SER A 146 -0.26 14.55 -5.82
CA SER A 146 0.92 14.98 -6.60
C SER A 146 2.22 15.02 -5.78
N LEU A 147 2.11 15.09 -4.45
CA LEU A 147 3.22 15.10 -3.52
C LEU A 147 3.67 13.69 -3.13
N LEU A 148 2.95 12.65 -3.56
CA LEU A 148 3.26 11.26 -3.23
C LEU A 148 4.13 10.60 -4.31
N GLU A 149 5.07 9.81 -3.84
CA GLU A 149 5.74 8.77 -4.61
C GLU A 149 5.16 7.42 -4.18
N GLU A 150 4.52 6.72 -5.12
CA GLU A 150 3.97 5.40 -4.84
C GLU A 150 5.10 4.35 -4.74
N PRO A 151 5.13 3.54 -3.67
CA PRO A 151 6.06 2.42 -3.58
C PRO A 151 5.90 1.48 -4.77
N SER A 152 6.99 1.09 -5.43
CA SER A 152 6.92 0.00 -6.42
C SER A 152 6.69 -1.31 -5.66
N GLY A 153 5.46 -1.85 -5.65
CA GLY A 153 5.10 -2.94 -4.74
C GLY A 153 4.62 -4.22 -5.42
N ASP A 154 5.44 -5.28 -5.37
CA ASP A 154 5.01 -6.70 -5.29
C ASP A 154 4.72 -7.09 -3.81
N GLY A 155 4.06 -6.21 -3.05
CA GLY A 155 3.71 -6.42 -1.63
C GLY A 155 2.19 -6.44 -1.40
N PRO A 156 1.70 -6.75 -0.18
CA PRO A 156 0.27 -6.73 0.13
C PRO A 156 -0.38 -5.34 -0.10
N ASN A 157 0.44 -4.29 -0.19
CA ASN A 157 0.09 -2.93 -0.59
C ASN A 157 0.50 -2.63 -2.06
N ASP A 158 0.23 -3.53 -3.01
CA ASP A 158 0.46 -3.30 -4.45
C ASP A 158 -0.40 -2.08 -4.90
N PRO A 159 0.22 -0.92 -5.20
CA PRO A 159 -0.50 0.32 -5.51
C PRO A 159 -1.35 0.21 -6.78
N GLY A 160 -1.04 -0.75 -7.66
CA GLY A 160 -1.73 -0.92 -8.93
C GLY A 160 -3.14 -1.49 -8.82
N LYS A 161 -3.53 -2.07 -7.68
CA LYS A 161 -4.79 -2.84 -7.55
C LYS A 161 -5.86 -2.21 -6.67
N LEU A 162 -5.48 -1.38 -5.70
CA LEU A 162 -6.41 -0.78 -4.74
C LEU A 162 -6.72 0.68 -5.08
N PRO A 163 -8.00 1.09 -5.08
CA PRO A 163 -8.38 2.47 -5.37
C PRO A 163 -7.89 3.42 -4.26
N LEU A 164 -7.36 4.57 -4.64
CA LEU A 164 -7.10 5.68 -3.72
C LEU A 164 -8.35 6.55 -3.63
N ILE A 165 -8.91 6.66 -2.42
CA ILE A 165 -10.19 7.34 -2.19
C ILE A 165 -10.04 8.87 -2.27
N PRO A 166 -10.89 9.57 -3.05
CA PRO A 166 -10.91 11.04 -3.10
C PRO A 166 -11.21 11.71 -1.75
N LEU A 167 -10.73 12.95 -1.61
CA LEU A 167 -11.06 13.83 -0.50
C LEU A 167 -12.31 14.63 -0.87
N ASN A 168 -13.37 14.55 -0.07
CA ASN A 168 -14.61 15.31 -0.28
C ASN A 168 -15.17 15.85 1.04
N GLU A 169 -16.37 16.42 1.04
CA GLU A 169 -16.94 17.07 2.21
C GLU A 169 -17.08 16.16 3.44
N SER A 170 -17.33 14.86 3.24
CA SER A 170 -17.42 13.85 4.31
C SER A 170 -16.06 13.54 4.96
N TYR A 171 -14.95 13.78 4.25
CA TYR A 171 -13.61 13.60 4.81
C TYR A 171 -13.29 14.72 5.81
N GLN A 172 -12.80 14.33 6.99
CA GLN A 172 -12.28 15.27 7.97
C GLN A 172 -10.76 15.19 8.02
N PRO A 173 -10.07 16.29 7.67
CA PRO A 173 -8.62 16.28 7.59
C PRO A 173 -7.95 16.22 8.96
N PRO A 174 -6.69 15.75 9.01
CA PRO A 174 -5.84 15.93 10.16
C PRO A 174 -5.73 17.41 10.56
N ALA A 175 -5.67 17.67 11.86
CA ALA A 175 -5.50 19.01 12.42
C ALA A 175 -4.17 19.13 13.15
N SER A 176 -3.67 20.36 13.31
CA SER A 176 -2.48 20.66 14.13
C SER A 176 -1.25 19.86 13.69
N ALA A 177 -1.06 19.70 12.38
CA ALA A 177 0.10 19.01 11.84
C ALA A 177 1.36 19.86 12.03
N GLU A 178 2.40 19.27 12.62
CA GLU A 178 3.68 19.89 12.89
C GLU A 178 4.82 18.92 12.57
N VAL A 179 5.86 19.42 11.90
CA VAL A 179 7.11 18.69 11.67
C VAL A 179 7.98 18.85 12.91
N THR A 180 8.26 17.76 13.61
CA THR A 180 9.03 17.76 14.86
C THR A 180 10.51 17.49 14.65
N SER A 181 10.88 16.76 13.59
CA SER A 181 12.30 16.51 13.25
C SER A 181 12.47 16.21 11.77
N ILE A 182 13.67 16.49 11.26
CA ILE A 182 14.14 16.04 9.94
C ILE A 182 15.49 15.36 10.14
N GLU A 183 15.53 14.08 9.80
CA GLU A 183 16.68 13.22 10.06
C GLU A 183 17.15 12.52 8.78
N VAL A 184 18.44 12.20 8.73
CA VAL A 184 18.97 11.30 7.70
C VAL A 184 18.75 9.87 8.20
N PRO A 185 18.05 8.99 7.44
CA PRO A 185 17.78 7.64 7.89
C PRO A 185 19.06 6.84 8.10
N ASN A 186 19.13 6.09 9.20
CA ASN A 186 20.17 5.11 9.41
C ASN A 186 19.90 3.80 8.61
N GLU A 187 20.87 2.90 8.59
CA GLU A 187 20.81 1.66 7.78
C GLU A 187 19.63 0.73 8.14
N ILE A 188 19.16 0.77 9.40
CA ILE A 188 18.04 -0.05 9.87
C ILE A 188 16.69 0.60 9.51
N GLN A 189 16.64 1.93 9.46
CA GLN A 189 15.43 2.68 9.13
C GLN A 189 15.11 2.68 7.62
N LEU A 190 16.07 2.30 6.77
CA LEU A 190 15.88 2.09 5.32
C LEU A 190 15.29 0.71 4.95
N VAL A 191 14.94 -0.12 5.94
CA VAL A 191 14.24 -1.40 5.71
C VAL A 191 12.82 -1.09 5.19
N GLY A 192 12.68 -0.97 3.87
CA GLY A 192 11.44 -0.58 3.19
C GLY A 192 11.63 0.45 2.06
N ALA A 193 12.79 1.11 2.00
CA ALA A 193 13.16 1.92 0.84
C ALA A 193 13.55 1.02 -0.35
N PRO A 194 13.40 1.47 -1.61
CA PRO A 194 13.79 0.70 -2.78
C PRO A 194 15.25 0.23 -2.70
N ALA A 195 15.51 -1.03 -3.09
CA ALA A 195 16.85 -1.60 -3.07
C ALA A 195 17.81 -0.79 -3.95
N GLY A 196 18.94 -0.34 -3.40
CA GLY A 196 19.94 0.45 -4.11
C GLY A 196 19.77 1.98 -4.04
N ALA A 197 18.83 2.48 -3.23
CA ALA A 197 18.67 3.91 -2.99
C ALA A 197 19.91 4.55 -2.32
N ASP A 198 20.34 5.70 -2.82
CA ASP A 198 21.38 6.52 -2.18
C ASP A 198 20.81 7.15 -0.91
N ARG A 199 21.43 6.88 0.24
CA ARG A 199 20.98 7.45 1.54
C ARG A 199 20.97 8.98 1.52
N ALA A 200 21.78 9.60 0.67
CA ALA A 200 21.80 11.06 0.50
C ALA A 200 20.45 11.62 0.02
N ASP A 201 19.67 10.82 -0.70
CA ASP A 201 18.39 11.20 -1.30
C ASP A 201 17.18 10.98 -0.39
N TRP A 202 17.38 10.48 0.83
CA TRP A 202 16.27 10.17 1.75
C TRP A 202 16.31 11.02 3.02
N ARG A 203 15.14 11.43 3.50
CA ARG A 203 14.95 12.05 4.82
C ARG A 203 13.79 11.40 5.54
N LEU A 204 13.88 11.36 6.87
CA LEU A 204 12.76 11.01 7.75
C LEU A 204 12.22 12.28 8.37
N ALA A 205 10.93 12.53 8.18
CA ALA A 205 10.23 13.61 8.84
C ALA A 205 9.40 13.06 9.98
N GLY A 206 9.79 13.38 11.22
CA GLY A 206 8.93 13.18 12.38
C GLY A 206 7.77 14.16 12.31
N VAL A 207 6.54 13.66 12.36
CA VAL A 207 5.32 14.46 12.28
C VAL A 207 4.41 14.17 13.46
N THR A 208 3.86 15.24 14.04
CA THR A 208 2.76 15.14 15.00
C THR A 208 1.52 15.76 14.38
N TYR A 209 0.38 15.08 14.47
CA TYR A 209 -0.90 15.58 13.95
C TYR A 209 -2.06 14.95 14.72
N ARG A 210 -3.26 15.52 14.62
CA ARG A 210 -4.46 15.03 15.29
C ARG A 210 -5.49 14.54 14.28
N VAL A 211 -6.07 13.37 14.50
CA VAL A 211 -7.21 12.83 13.76
C VAL A 211 -8.28 12.46 14.77
N GLY A 212 -9.48 13.05 14.64
CA GLY A 212 -10.49 12.95 15.69
C GLY A 212 -9.91 13.41 17.04
N ASP A 213 -10.07 12.60 18.08
CA ASP A 213 -9.55 12.92 19.42
C ASP A 213 -8.15 12.37 19.69
N ARG A 214 -7.52 11.74 18.70
CA ARG A 214 -6.22 11.08 18.86
C ARG A 214 -5.10 11.89 18.24
N THR A 215 -4.01 12.02 19.00
CA THR A 215 -2.75 12.60 18.51
C THR A 215 -1.83 11.48 18.05
N TYR A 216 -1.38 11.61 16.81
CA TYR A 216 -0.43 10.74 16.16
C TYR A 216 0.95 11.36 16.22
N ARG A 217 1.97 10.53 16.46
CA ARG A 217 3.38 10.87 16.30
C ARG A 217 4.03 9.79 15.46
N GLU A 218 4.25 10.09 14.19
CA GLU A 218 4.67 9.13 13.18
C GLU A 218 5.79 9.71 12.32
N VAL A 219 6.33 8.90 11.42
CA VAL A 219 7.42 9.30 10.53
C VAL A 219 6.99 9.17 9.07
N LEU A 220 7.31 10.19 8.28
CA LEU A 220 7.17 10.18 6.83
C LEU A 220 8.53 9.97 6.19
N TYR A 221 8.57 9.14 5.16
CA TYR A 221 9.75 8.94 4.33
C TYR A 221 9.70 9.94 3.19
N LEU A 222 10.75 10.72 3.03
CA LEU A 222 10.87 11.72 1.97
C LEU A 222 11.98 11.29 1.02
N HIS A 223 11.66 11.23 -0.26
CA HIS A 223 12.59 10.86 -1.31
C HIS A 223 12.83 12.06 -2.22
N ARG A 224 14.11 12.37 -2.47
CA ARG A 224 14.52 13.42 -3.38
C ARG A 224 14.42 12.91 -4.81
N GLN A 225 13.60 13.55 -5.62
CA GLN A 225 13.50 13.28 -7.04
C GLN A 225 14.04 14.45 -7.88
N LYS A 226 14.79 14.10 -8.93
CA LYS A 226 15.24 15.05 -9.94
C LYS A 226 14.05 15.42 -10.83
N ARG A 227 13.47 16.62 -10.67
CA ARG A 227 12.32 17.03 -11.48
C ARG A 227 12.79 17.36 -12.90
N LYS A 228 12.15 16.75 -13.92
CA LYS A 228 12.59 16.83 -15.33
C LYS A 228 12.36 18.18 -16.02
N GLU A 229 11.60 19.11 -15.42
CA GLU A 229 11.08 20.27 -16.14
C GLU A 229 12.12 21.36 -16.45
N LEU A 230 13.24 21.44 -15.70
CA LEU A 230 14.33 22.38 -16.01
C LEU A 230 15.74 21.88 -15.63
N GLY A 231 15.91 20.61 -15.23
CA GLY A 231 17.23 19.99 -15.00
C GLY A 231 18.07 20.54 -13.85
N VAL A 232 17.54 21.48 -13.06
CA VAL A 232 18.29 22.21 -12.02
C VAL A 232 17.60 22.21 -10.64
N LEU A 233 16.34 21.78 -10.55
CA LEU A 233 15.56 21.80 -9.30
C LEU A 233 15.19 20.38 -8.86
N ASP A 234 15.85 19.90 -7.81
CA ASP A 234 15.45 18.68 -7.10
C ASP A 234 14.28 18.98 -6.16
N GLY A 235 13.22 18.17 -6.21
CA GLY A 235 12.08 18.26 -5.30
C GLY A 235 12.01 17.05 -4.37
N TRP A 236 11.38 17.22 -3.21
CA TRP A 236 11.06 16.11 -2.32
C TRP A 236 9.66 15.59 -2.62
N LEU A 237 9.48 14.28 -2.59
CA LEU A 237 8.20 13.59 -2.59
C LEU A 237 8.07 12.76 -1.32
N ILE A 238 6.84 12.53 -0.87
CA ILE A 238 6.54 11.64 0.23
C ILE A 238 6.47 10.22 -0.33
N TYR A 239 7.40 9.38 0.08
CA TYR A 239 7.36 7.97 -0.24
C TYR A 239 6.37 7.26 0.68
N GLY A 240 5.31 6.70 0.10
CA GLY A 240 4.14 6.33 0.87
C GLY A 240 3.30 7.58 1.20
N GLY A 241 2.68 7.66 2.37
CA GLY A 241 1.84 8.81 2.75
C GLY A 241 0.33 8.51 2.69
N VAL A 242 -0.05 7.40 2.07
CA VAL A 242 -1.40 6.82 2.19
C VAL A 242 -1.31 5.51 2.95
N ASN A 243 -2.42 5.08 3.53
CA ASN A 243 -2.52 3.86 4.31
C ASN A 243 -3.71 3.02 3.84
N GLU A 244 -3.72 1.76 4.24
CA GLU A 244 -4.81 0.84 3.91
C GLU A 244 -5.96 0.96 4.93
N LEU A 245 -7.17 1.12 4.41
CA LEU A 245 -8.41 0.96 5.14
C LEU A 245 -9.14 -0.28 4.64
N THR A 246 -9.28 -1.27 5.51
CA THR A 246 -10.08 -2.47 5.27
C THR A 246 -11.38 -2.38 6.05
N VAL A 247 -12.50 -2.50 5.35
CA VAL A 247 -13.84 -2.43 5.92
C VAL A 247 -14.45 -3.83 5.90
N SER A 248 -14.72 -4.38 7.06
CA SER A 248 -15.49 -5.61 7.21
C SER A 248 -16.98 -5.32 6.99
N ALA A 249 -17.52 -5.99 5.98
CA ALA A 249 -18.93 -6.06 5.61
C ALA A 249 -19.36 -7.54 5.54
N TRP A 250 -20.50 -7.83 4.92
CA TRP A 250 -20.99 -9.20 4.72
C TRP A 250 -20.75 -9.68 3.28
N GLN A 251 -20.70 -11.01 3.07
CA GLN A 251 -20.21 -11.63 1.83
C GLN A 251 -21.00 -11.19 0.57
N ASN A 252 -22.30 -10.94 0.73
CA ASN A 252 -23.21 -10.57 -0.37
C ASN A 252 -23.57 -9.07 -0.39
N SER A 253 -22.80 -8.21 0.28
CA SER A 253 -23.04 -6.77 0.28
C SER A 253 -22.81 -6.17 -1.12
N PRO A 254 -23.73 -5.35 -1.65
CA PRO A 254 -23.61 -4.81 -3.01
C PRO A 254 -22.36 -3.95 -3.18
N SER A 255 -22.03 -3.11 -2.20
CA SER A 255 -20.76 -2.37 -2.07
C SER A 255 -20.67 -1.60 -0.75
N VAL A 256 -19.47 -1.15 -0.39
CA VAL A 256 -19.23 -0.18 0.68
C VAL A 256 -18.92 1.18 0.05
N LEU A 257 -19.38 2.26 0.68
CA LEU A 257 -19.01 3.62 0.32
C LEU A 257 -17.99 4.15 1.33
N ILE A 258 -16.80 4.52 0.86
CA ILE A 258 -15.79 5.22 1.67
C ILE A 258 -15.70 6.64 1.15
N ASN A 259 -16.04 7.63 1.98
CA ASN A 259 -16.25 9.01 1.58
C ASN A 259 -17.17 9.10 0.34
N GLY A 260 -18.26 8.32 0.29
CA GLY A 260 -19.15 8.28 -0.87
C GLY A 260 -18.60 7.62 -2.14
N GLN A 261 -17.34 7.21 -2.19
CA GLN A 261 -16.77 6.44 -3.30
C GLN A 261 -17.13 4.96 -3.12
N VAL A 262 -17.66 4.36 -4.18
CA VAL A 262 -17.98 2.92 -4.22
C VAL A 262 -16.68 2.11 -4.19
N VAL A 263 -16.59 1.22 -3.22
CA VAL A 263 -15.53 0.21 -3.05
C VAL A 263 -16.20 -1.17 -3.04
N PRO A 264 -15.85 -2.05 -3.99
CA PRO A 264 -16.46 -3.38 -4.07
C PRO A 264 -16.06 -4.23 -2.87
N VAL A 265 -17.00 -5.02 -2.39
CA VAL A 265 -16.77 -6.02 -1.34
C VAL A 265 -16.36 -7.34 -1.99
N ARG A 266 -15.28 -7.94 -1.50
CA ARG A 266 -14.82 -9.28 -1.88
C ARG A 266 -14.61 -10.09 -0.61
N GLU A 267 -15.20 -11.28 -0.55
CA GLU A 267 -15.08 -12.18 0.61
C GLU A 267 -15.46 -11.50 1.94
N GLY A 268 -16.41 -10.56 1.91
CA GLY A 268 -16.85 -9.79 3.08
C GLY A 268 -15.96 -8.59 3.44
N TYR A 269 -14.96 -8.24 2.62
CA TYR A 269 -14.08 -7.10 2.87
C TYR A 269 -14.05 -6.11 1.71
N ALA A 270 -14.09 -4.82 2.04
CA ALA A 270 -13.83 -3.73 1.11
C ALA A 270 -12.51 -3.05 1.50
N THR A 271 -11.51 -3.11 0.62
CA THR A 271 -10.17 -2.56 0.90
C THR A 271 -9.85 -1.42 -0.07
N ALA A 272 -9.36 -0.31 0.48
CA ALA A 272 -8.95 0.84 -0.29
C ALA A 272 -7.74 1.55 0.34
N ARG A 273 -7.07 2.37 -0.46
CA ARG A 273 -6.03 3.29 0.01
C ARG A 273 -6.67 4.62 0.38
N VAL A 274 -6.28 5.18 1.52
CA VAL A 274 -6.81 6.45 2.01
C VAL A 274 -5.69 7.31 2.60
N PHE A 275 -5.89 8.63 2.55
CA PHE A 275 -5.05 9.59 3.26
C PHE A 275 -5.28 9.48 4.78
N PRO A 276 -4.38 9.99 5.64
CA PRO A 276 -4.67 10.09 7.07
C PRO A 276 -5.84 11.06 7.30
N GLY A 277 -6.71 10.76 8.25
CA GLY A 277 -7.91 11.55 8.54
C GLY A 277 -9.07 10.69 9.03
N LEU A 278 -10.23 11.30 9.24
CA LEU A 278 -11.47 10.58 9.47
C LEU A 278 -12.19 10.34 8.15
N HIS A 279 -12.47 9.08 7.87
CA HIS A 279 -13.19 8.64 6.68
C HIS A 279 -14.59 8.21 7.05
N GLU A 280 -15.56 8.72 6.32
CA GLU A 280 -16.95 8.29 6.46
C GLU A 280 -17.12 6.95 5.73
N VAL A 281 -17.60 5.94 6.44
CA VAL A 281 -17.81 4.59 5.92
C VAL A 281 -19.27 4.20 6.11
N ARG A 282 -19.92 3.82 5.00
CA ARG A 282 -21.31 3.35 5.00
C ARG A 282 -21.49 2.22 3.99
N VAL A 283 -22.59 1.48 4.11
CA VAL A 283 -22.98 0.51 3.08
C VAL A 283 -23.68 1.28 1.95
N ALA A 284 -23.52 0.83 0.71
CA ALA A 284 -24.35 1.32 -0.38
C ALA A 284 -25.83 1.01 -0.12
N ASP A 285 -26.75 1.69 -0.82
CA ASP A 285 -28.18 1.43 -0.63
C ASP A 285 -28.51 -0.02 -0.99
N ASP A 286 -29.05 -0.73 0.01
CA ASP A 286 -29.47 -2.12 -0.06
C ASP A 286 -30.94 -2.20 0.42
N PRO A 287 -31.87 -2.80 -0.33
CA PRO A 287 -33.28 -2.85 0.07
C PRO A 287 -33.59 -3.75 1.28
N LEU A 288 -32.73 -4.73 1.58
CA LEU A 288 -32.91 -5.70 2.67
C LEU A 288 -32.17 -5.25 3.93
N LEU A 289 -30.93 -4.81 3.78
CA LEU A 289 -30.01 -4.51 4.88
C LEU A 289 -29.66 -3.02 4.96
N ARG A 290 -29.34 -2.59 6.17
CA ARG A 290 -28.73 -1.28 6.45
C ARG A 290 -27.67 -1.43 7.52
N ALA A 291 -26.70 -0.53 7.54
CA ALA A 291 -25.76 -0.41 8.64
C ALA A 291 -25.69 1.04 9.10
N GLU A 292 -25.35 1.23 10.37
CA GLU A 292 -25.06 2.57 10.90
C GLU A 292 -23.80 3.15 10.27
N LEU A 293 -23.78 4.47 10.18
CA LEU A 293 -22.62 5.24 9.72
C LEU A 293 -21.44 5.06 10.67
N VAL A 294 -20.25 4.79 10.13
CA VAL A 294 -19.01 4.67 10.91
C VAL A 294 -17.99 5.69 10.41
N PHE A 295 -17.30 6.36 11.34
CA PHE A 295 -16.12 7.16 11.03
C PHE A 295 -14.85 6.36 11.35
N ALA A 296 -14.06 6.06 10.32
CA ALA A 296 -12.79 5.35 10.44
C ALA A 296 -11.63 6.34 10.63
N GLU A 297 -10.92 6.24 11.75
CA GLU A 297 -9.77 7.07 12.08
C GLU A 297 -8.47 6.46 11.53
N VAL A 298 -7.89 7.09 10.51
CA VAL A 298 -6.73 6.58 9.78
C VAL A 298 -5.50 7.46 9.99
N GLY A 299 -4.40 6.82 10.40
CA GLY A 299 -3.06 7.43 10.47
C GLY A 299 -2.18 7.00 9.29
N LEU A 300 -0.87 7.25 9.34
CA LEU A 300 0.04 7.03 8.21
C LEU A 300 0.64 5.61 8.17
N LEU A 301 0.92 4.99 9.31
CA LEU A 301 1.81 3.81 9.34
C LEU A 301 1.11 2.47 9.55
N ARG A 302 -0.02 2.47 10.26
CA ARG A 302 -0.67 1.24 10.74
C ARG A 302 -1.97 1.05 9.99
N PRO A 303 -2.17 -0.08 9.28
CA PRO A 303 -3.44 -0.39 8.64
C PRO A 303 -4.61 -0.23 9.61
N ARG A 304 -5.77 0.09 9.06
CA ARG A 304 -6.98 0.29 9.84
C ARG A 304 -8.09 -0.62 9.37
N GLU A 305 -8.84 -1.08 10.37
CA GLU A 305 -10.03 -1.87 10.18
C GLU A 305 -11.24 -1.07 10.66
N ALA A 306 -12.28 -1.02 9.83
CA ALA A 306 -13.60 -0.55 10.21
C ALA A 306 -14.58 -1.72 10.08
N ARG A 307 -15.63 -1.73 10.90
CA ARG A 307 -16.67 -2.77 10.86
C ARG A 307 -18.04 -2.15 10.73
N LEU A 308 -18.76 -2.54 9.70
CA LEU A 308 -20.17 -2.21 9.52
C LEU A 308 -21.00 -3.33 10.16
N ARG A 309 -22.00 -2.96 10.97
CA ARG A 309 -22.92 -3.91 11.60
C ARG A 309 -24.24 -3.89 10.83
N PRO A 310 -24.59 -4.97 10.10
CA PRO A 310 -25.83 -5.02 9.37
C PRO A 310 -27.02 -5.14 10.32
N THR A 311 -28.14 -4.58 9.90
CA THR A 311 -29.47 -4.69 10.50
C THR A 311 -30.49 -4.78 9.37
N VAL A 312 -31.55 -5.55 9.58
CA VAL A 312 -32.65 -5.64 8.60
C VAL A 312 -33.42 -4.33 8.60
N ARG A 313 -33.74 -3.81 7.41
CA ARG A 313 -34.56 -2.60 7.27
C ARG A 313 -35.98 -2.84 7.75
N ASP A 314 -36.59 -1.81 8.36
CA ASP A 314 -37.97 -1.89 8.84
C ASP A 314 -38.95 -2.16 7.69
N SER A 315 -38.71 -1.57 6.51
CA SER A 315 -39.49 -1.85 5.29
C SER A 315 -39.37 -3.30 4.82
N ALA A 316 -38.20 -3.92 4.97
CA ALA A 316 -37.98 -5.31 4.61
C ALA A 316 -38.62 -6.26 5.64
N ARG A 317 -38.53 -5.94 6.94
CA ARG A 317 -39.23 -6.66 8.02
C ARG A 317 -40.73 -6.72 7.76
N SER A 318 -41.37 -5.57 7.53
CA SER A 318 -42.82 -5.53 7.25
C SER A 318 -43.21 -6.25 5.96
N ALA A 319 -42.36 -6.21 4.93
CA ALA A 319 -42.60 -6.95 3.69
C ALA A 319 -42.54 -8.47 3.90
N VAL A 320 -41.58 -8.96 4.69
CA VAL A 320 -41.46 -10.38 5.05
C VAL A 320 -42.62 -10.81 5.95
N GLU A 321 -42.95 -10.03 6.97
CA GLU A 321 -44.10 -10.31 7.86
C GLU A 321 -45.41 -10.47 7.06
N SER A 322 -45.62 -9.61 6.07
CA SER A 322 -46.79 -9.69 5.19
C SER A 322 -46.78 -10.95 4.32
N GLN A 323 -45.61 -11.34 3.80
CA GLN A 323 -45.46 -12.56 2.99
C GLN A 323 -45.65 -13.82 3.81
N VAL A 324 -45.06 -13.89 5.01
CA VAL A 324 -45.26 -15.01 5.94
C VAL A 324 -46.73 -15.14 6.32
N LYS A 325 -47.40 -14.02 6.62
CA LYS A 325 -48.84 -14.03 6.90
C LYS A 325 -49.63 -14.61 5.72
N ALA A 326 -49.40 -14.13 4.49
CA ALA A 326 -50.10 -14.61 3.31
C ALA A 326 -49.82 -16.09 3.01
N TYR A 327 -48.58 -16.54 3.22
CA TYR A 327 -48.19 -17.94 3.11
C TYR A 327 -48.95 -18.83 4.12
N LEU A 328 -49.02 -18.41 5.39
CA LEU A 328 -49.76 -19.12 6.42
C LEU A 328 -51.27 -19.13 6.12
N ASP A 329 -51.83 -18.01 5.65
CA ASP A 329 -53.24 -17.91 5.25
C ASP A 329 -53.56 -18.92 4.13
N ASN A 330 -52.71 -19.02 3.12
CA ASN A 330 -52.84 -20.00 2.04
C ASN A 330 -52.74 -21.45 2.55
N CYS A 331 -51.89 -21.72 3.54
CA CYS A 331 -51.86 -23.03 4.20
C CYS A 331 -53.18 -23.37 4.90
N ALA A 332 -53.81 -22.37 5.54
CA ALA A 332 -55.06 -22.56 6.25
C ALA A 332 -56.27 -22.76 5.31
N GLU A 333 -56.16 -22.42 4.03
CA GLU A 333 -57.18 -22.71 3.02
C GLU A 333 -57.20 -24.19 2.59
N SER A 334 -56.16 -24.96 2.92
CA SER A 334 -56.11 -26.40 2.62
C SER A 334 -57.18 -27.17 3.40
N THR A 335 -57.63 -28.29 2.84
CA THR A 335 -58.48 -29.26 3.57
C THR A 335 -57.73 -30.55 3.90
N ASP A 336 -56.43 -30.61 3.60
CA ASP A 336 -55.57 -31.77 3.89
C ASP A 336 -55.16 -31.74 5.38
N PRO A 337 -55.25 -32.86 6.12
CA PRO A 337 -54.67 -33.01 7.46
C PRO A 337 -53.16 -32.75 7.54
N SER A 338 -52.43 -32.90 6.44
CA SER A 338 -51.00 -32.63 6.36
C SER A 338 -50.70 -31.91 5.04
N PRO A 339 -51.06 -30.62 4.91
CA PRO A 339 -50.82 -29.86 3.70
C PRO A 339 -49.32 -29.88 3.35
N GLU A 340 -49.01 -30.12 2.07
CA GLU A 340 -47.64 -29.99 1.59
C GLU A 340 -47.15 -28.54 1.76
N ASP A 341 -45.87 -28.38 2.09
CA ASP A 341 -45.22 -27.08 2.28
C ASP A 341 -45.90 -26.17 3.30
N CYS A 342 -46.45 -26.72 4.39
CA CYS A 342 -47.02 -25.96 5.50
C CYS A 342 -46.37 -26.31 6.84
N PRO A 343 -46.27 -25.35 7.78
CA PRO A 343 -45.53 -25.54 9.04
C PRO A 343 -46.35 -26.28 10.11
N PHE A 344 -47.59 -26.67 9.81
CA PHE A 344 -48.46 -27.41 10.70
C PHE A 344 -49.06 -28.61 9.99
N SER A 345 -49.24 -29.69 10.74
CA SER A 345 -49.90 -30.90 10.28
C SER A 345 -50.56 -31.61 11.46
N TRP A 346 -51.55 -32.43 11.16
CA TRP A 346 -52.30 -33.22 12.12
C TRP A 346 -52.37 -34.67 11.65
N THR A 347 -51.71 -35.57 12.40
CA THR A 347 -51.73 -37.00 12.11
C THR A 347 -52.73 -37.70 13.03
N ALA A 348 -53.94 -38.00 12.52
CA ALA A 348 -54.93 -38.82 13.21
C ALA A 348 -54.89 -40.29 12.77
N VAL A 349 -55.50 -41.17 13.57
CA VAL A 349 -55.65 -42.62 13.28
C VAL A 349 -56.52 -42.87 12.03
N ASP A 350 -57.37 -41.90 11.67
CA ASP A 350 -58.10 -41.79 10.40
C ASP A 350 -57.66 -40.47 9.74
N SER A 351 -56.59 -40.52 8.96
CA SER A 351 -56.02 -39.35 8.27
C SER A 351 -56.66 -39.09 6.90
N SER A 352 -57.84 -39.67 6.62
CA SER A 352 -58.48 -39.60 5.30
C SER A 352 -59.60 -38.57 5.21
N GLN A 353 -60.00 -37.99 6.33
CA GLN A 353 -61.08 -37.01 6.40
C GLN A 353 -60.57 -35.59 6.11
N PRO A 354 -61.39 -34.76 5.43
CA PRO A 354 -61.08 -33.36 5.25
C PRO A 354 -61.13 -32.63 6.60
N VAL A 355 -60.24 -31.66 6.78
CA VAL A 355 -60.17 -30.79 7.96
C VAL A 355 -60.40 -29.34 7.57
N GLN A 356 -60.65 -28.49 8.56
CA GLN A 356 -60.65 -27.03 8.43
C GLN A 356 -59.56 -26.46 9.34
N TRP A 357 -58.70 -25.63 8.77
CA TRP A 357 -57.65 -24.95 9.52
C TRP A 357 -58.05 -23.50 9.80
N ALA A 358 -57.76 -23.03 11.01
CA ALA A 358 -57.92 -21.62 11.38
C ALA A 358 -56.69 -21.14 12.14
N ILE A 359 -56.05 -20.06 11.67
CA ILE A 359 -54.91 -19.48 12.39
C ILE A 359 -55.44 -18.65 13.55
N GLU A 360 -55.18 -19.13 14.76
CA GLU A 360 -55.54 -18.45 16.00
C GLU A 360 -54.54 -17.37 16.39
N THR A 361 -53.26 -17.61 16.12
CA THR A 361 -52.18 -16.66 16.46
C THR A 361 -51.06 -16.77 15.43
N TYR A 362 -50.75 -15.66 14.76
CA TYR A 362 -49.56 -15.58 13.92
C TYR A 362 -48.30 -15.49 14.78
N PRO A 363 -47.20 -16.16 14.39
CA PRO A 363 -45.95 -16.08 15.12
C PRO A 363 -45.35 -14.67 15.03
N GLU A 364 -44.72 -14.21 16.11
CA GLU A 364 -43.85 -13.03 16.07
C GLU A 364 -42.53 -13.40 15.40
N LEU A 365 -42.12 -12.62 14.39
CA LEU A 365 -40.93 -12.93 13.60
C LEU A 365 -39.66 -12.32 14.19
N GLU A 366 -38.67 -13.16 14.42
CA GLU A 366 -37.29 -12.81 14.71
C GLU A 366 -36.46 -12.85 13.43
N PHE A 367 -35.51 -11.92 13.33
CA PHE A 367 -34.67 -11.75 12.15
C PHE A 367 -33.21 -11.75 12.57
N ASP A 368 -32.47 -12.74 12.07
CA ASP A 368 -31.04 -12.88 12.33
C ASP A 368 -30.23 -12.80 11.04
N ILE A 369 -28.99 -12.34 11.15
CA ILE A 369 -28.12 -12.15 9.99
C ILE A 369 -26.92 -13.08 10.13
N TYR A 370 -26.85 -14.07 9.24
CA TYR A 370 -25.77 -15.04 9.17
C TYR A 370 -25.06 -14.91 7.83
N GLU A 371 -23.77 -14.55 7.87
CA GLU A 371 -22.92 -14.39 6.68
C GLU A 371 -23.48 -13.49 5.55
N GLY A 372 -24.43 -12.61 5.88
CA GLY A 372 -25.08 -11.73 4.90
C GLY A 372 -26.40 -12.26 4.33
N GLN A 373 -26.90 -13.38 4.84
CA GLN A 373 -28.26 -13.87 4.62
C GLN A 373 -29.12 -13.53 5.85
N VAL A 374 -30.41 -13.26 5.61
CA VAL A 374 -31.37 -12.95 6.67
C VAL A 374 -32.19 -14.19 6.95
N SER A 375 -31.95 -14.82 8.11
CA SER A 375 -32.80 -15.89 8.62
C SER A 375 -34.02 -15.27 9.29
N VAL A 376 -35.18 -15.89 9.06
CA VAL A 376 -36.47 -15.48 9.59
C VAL A 376 -37.01 -16.65 10.39
N THR A 377 -37.30 -16.42 11.66
CA THR A 377 -37.88 -17.45 12.52
C THR A 377 -39.08 -16.89 13.25
N GLY A 378 -40.21 -17.58 13.17
CA GLY A 378 -41.43 -17.26 13.88
C GLY A 378 -41.75 -18.35 14.88
N TRP A 379 -41.69 -18.01 16.17
CA TRP A 379 -42.04 -18.93 17.24
C TRP A 379 -43.49 -18.73 17.68
N THR A 380 -44.08 -19.76 18.30
CA THR A 380 -45.36 -19.70 19.01
C THR A 380 -46.61 -19.42 18.16
N GLY A 381 -46.56 -19.75 16.86
CA GLY A 381 -47.77 -19.78 16.03
C GLY A 381 -48.78 -20.79 16.57
N ARG A 382 -50.07 -20.49 16.44
CA ARG A 382 -51.17 -21.41 16.81
C ARG A 382 -52.19 -21.52 15.70
N VAL A 383 -52.54 -22.76 15.40
CA VAL A 383 -53.61 -23.11 14.45
C VAL A 383 -54.58 -24.05 15.14
N ASN A 384 -55.87 -23.86 14.89
CA ASN A 384 -56.91 -24.80 15.25
C ASN A 384 -57.21 -25.68 14.04
N VAL A 385 -57.34 -26.99 14.27
CA VAL A 385 -57.82 -27.95 13.27
C VAL A 385 -59.17 -28.49 13.69
N ALA A 386 -60.18 -28.33 12.84
CA ALA A 386 -61.53 -28.83 13.07
C ALA A 386 -61.90 -29.95 12.07
N TRP A 387 -62.59 -30.99 12.54
CA TRP A 387 -63.02 -32.12 11.72
C TRP A 387 -64.31 -32.78 12.22
N ALA A 388 -64.94 -33.61 11.38
CA ALA A 388 -66.16 -34.33 11.74
C ALA A 388 -65.83 -35.70 12.36
N GLY A 389 -65.93 -35.82 13.68
CA GLY A 389 -65.72 -37.07 14.40
C GLY A 389 -66.81 -38.12 14.18
N TYR A 390 -66.65 -39.28 14.85
CA TYR A 390 -67.63 -40.36 14.77
C TYR A 390 -69.03 -39.89 15.19
N GLY A 391 -70.04 -40.18 14.34
CA GLY A 391 -71.42 -39.72 14.58
C GLY A 391 -71.71 -38.27 14.15
N GLY A 392 -70.77 -37.62 13.46
CA GLY A 392 -70.94 -36.25 12.95
C GLY A 392 -70.76 -35.16 14.02
N VAL A 393 -70.13 -35.50 15.15
CA VAL A 393 -69.78 -34.53 16.19
C VAL A 393 -68.55 -33.76 15.73
N GLU A 394 -68.64 -32.44 15.72
CA GLU A 394 -67.51 -31.57 15.41
C GLU A 394 -66.48 -31.66 16.53
N MET A 395 -65.23 -31.88 16.14
CA MET A 395 -64.08 -31.98 17.02
C MET A 395 -63.06 -30.94 16.58
N ASP A 396 -62.33 -30.38 17.53
CA ASP A 396 -61.26 -29.43 17.27
C ASP A 396 -60.01 -29.74 18.11
N TYR A 397 -58.87 -29.22 17.66
CA TYR A 397 -57.61 -29.35 18.38
C TYR A 397 -56.66 -28.19 18.05
N ASP A 398 -56.00 -27.65 19.06
CA ASP A 398 -55.01 -26.58 18.90
C ASP A 398 -53.61 -27.16 18.71
N ILE A 399 -52.93 -26.71 17.68
CA ILE A 399 -51.57 -27.11 17.32
C ILE A 399 -50.66 -25.89 17.36
N GLY A 400 -49.57 -26.02 18.11
CA GLY A 400 -48.48 -25.04 18.06
C GLY A 400 -47.58 -25.32 16.86
N PHE A 401 -47.16 -24.27 16.16
CA PHE A 401 -46.23 -24.37 15.04
C PHE A 401 -45.16 -23.28 15.08
N SER A 402 -44.07 -23.52 14.36
CA SER A 402 -43.01 -22.55 14.09
C SER A 402 -42.82 -22.43 12.58
N VAL A 403 -42.46 -21.25 12.13
CA VAL A 403 -42.10 -21.00 10.73
C VAL A 403 -40.65 -20.58 10.65
N THR A 404 -39.90 -21.20 9.75
CA THR A 404 -38.50 -20.90 9.48
C THR A 404 -38.33 -20.61 8.00
N GLY A 405 -37.37 -19.76 7.68
CA GLY A 405 -37.09 -19.44 6.28
C GLY A 405 -36.03 -18.38 6.13
N TRP A 406 -35.88 -17.91 4.90
CA TRP A 406 -34.87 -16.96 4.50
C TRP A 406 -35.51 -15.77 3.80
N ALA A 407 -35.06 -14.56 4.16
CA ALA A 407 -35.37 -13.36 3.41
C ALA A 407 -34.20 -13.02 2.47
N SER A 408 -34.51 -12.90 1.19
CA SER A 408 -33.53 -12.62 0.14
C SER A 408 -34.04 -11.55 -0.83
N LEU A 409 -33.15 -11.05 -1.69
CA LEU A 409 -33.52 -10.14 -2.78
C LEU A 409 -33.61 -10.91 -4.09
N ILE A 410 -34.82 -11.03 -4.62
CA ILE A 410 -35.10 -11.61 -5.94
C ILE A 410 -35.63 -10.48 -6.83
N ASP A 411 -34.96 -10.22 -7.96
CA ASP A 411 -35.30 -9.13 -8.88
C ASP A 411 -35.44 -7.75 -8.21
N GLY A 412 -34.65 -7.51 -7.15
CA GLY A 412 -34.67 -6.26 -6.37
C GLY A 412 -35.84 -6.13 -5.39
N GLN A 413 -36.66 -7.18 -5.24
CA GLN A 413 -37.72 -7.25 -4.25
C GLN A 413 -37.33 -8.17 -3.10
N VAL A 414 -37.78 -7.82 -1.89
CA VAL A 414 -37.59 -8.66 -0.71
C VAL A 414 -38.58 -9.83 -0.81
N THR A 415 -38.06 -11.05 -0.81
CA THR A 415 -38.85 -12.29 -0.89
C THR A 415 -38.56 -13.18 0.31
N PHE A 416 -39.61 -13.72 0.91
CA PHE A 416 -39.52 -14.79 1.91
C PHE A 416 -39.57 -16.15 1.22
N ASP A 417 -38.61 -17.01 1.54
CA ASP A 417 -38.56 -18.42 1.12
C ASP A 417 -38.70 -19.29 2.36
N TYR A 418 -39.70 -20.17 2.37
CA TYR A 418 -39.98 -21.06 3.50
C TYR A 418 -38.97 -22.21 3.53
N ASP A 419 -38.40 -22.47 4.70
CA ASP A 419 -37.48 -23.58 4.92
C ASP A 419 -38.13 -24.60 5.88
N PRO A 420 -38.54 -25.78 5.40
CA PRO A 420 -39.21 -26.78 6.23
C PRO A 420 -38.29 -27.54 7.20
N TYR A 421 -36.99 -27.18 7.30
CA TYR A 421 -35.96 -27.95 8.00
C TYR A 421 -35.39 -27.31 9.27
#